data_AF-A0A2D5WRR2-F1
#
_entry.id   AF-A0A2D5WRR2-F1
#
_cell.length_a   1.000
_cell.length_b   1.000
_cell.length_c   1.000
_cell.angle_alpha   90.00
_cell.angle_beta   90.00
_cell.angle_gamma   90.00
#
_symmetry.space_group_name_H-M   'P 1'
#
loop_
_entity.id
_entity.type
_entity.pdbx_description
1 polymer ?
#
loop_
_entity_poly.entity_id
_entity_poly.type
_entity_poly.pdbx_seq_one_letter_code
_entity_poly.pdbx_strand_id
1 'polypeptide(L)'
;MWKVAIVSVAAIAAGLYVFRAEVPVISEVVRDSSSVKVISKPEYSQKDLAAMTPDQLLEMQSVALSAVRDTAGDAGELKSLDSRPDFVSPAEWLMLRAVAGRNAEPEQELLRLVNLLRFNKQLEALEIASDEREKEQLSEAVLSRIPQRIENQEMSVEKAQRIQLRIISAMYEDEDRIRSRAAEEARRIGSEFNIKAS
;
A
#
# COMPACT_ATOMS: atom_id res chain seq x y z
N MET A 1 -25.61 -42.14 -43.38
CA MET A 1 -24.15 -42.13 -43.09
C MET A 1 -23.92 -42.95 -41.84
N TRP A 2 -23.09 -43.98 -41.95
CA TRP A 2 -22.69 -44.88 -40.87
C TRP A 2 -21.75 -44.21 -39.86
N LYS A 3 -21.78 -44.67 -38.59
CA LYS A 3 -20.64 -45.31 -37.89
C LYS A 3 -21.07 -45.70 -36.45
N VAL A 4 -21.44 -46.97 -36.25
CA VAL A 4 -20.68 -48.05 -35.56
C VAL A 4 -20.37 -47.76 -34.09
N ALA A 5 -21.12 -48.43 -33.22
CA ALA A 5 -20.81 -48.64 -31.81
C ALA A 5 -19.72 -49.71 -31.66
N ILE A 6 -18.75 -49.50 -30.77
CA ILE A 6 -17.82 -50.53 -30.32
C ILE A 6 -17.98 -50.69 -28.81
N VAL A 7 -18.61 -51.81 -28.48
CA VAL A 7 -18.64 -52.47 -27.18
C VAL A 7 -17.21 -52.84 -26.80
N SER A 8 -16.77 -52.55 -25.58
CA SER A 8 -15.61 -53.20 -24.98
C SER A 8 -16.05 -54.14 -23.88
N VAL A 9 -15.53 -55.35 -24.03
CA VAL A 9 -15.87 -56.62 -23.40
C VAL A 9 -15.26 -56.73 -22.02
N ALA A 10 -16.00 -57.38 -21.12
CA ALA A 10 -15.58 -57.84 -19.80
C ALA A 10 -14.75 -59.14 -19.87
N ALA A 11 -13.79 -59.30 -18.95
CA ALA A 11 -13.32 -60.61 -18.45
C ALA A 11 -12.47 -60.35 -17.17
N ILE A 12 -12.96 -60.58 -15.95
CA ILE A 12 -13.11 -61.83 -15.18
C ILE A 12 -11.82 -62.26 -14.43
N ALA A 13 -11.89 -62.04 -13.11
CA ALA A 13 -11.52 -62.89 -11.96
C ALA A 13 -10.12 -63.49 -11.80
N ALA A 14 -9.51 -63.26 -10.63
CA ALA A 14 -9.25 -64.29 -9.60
C ALA A 14 -8.57 -63.66 -8.36
N GLY A 15 -8.96 -64.12 -7.15
CA GLY A 15 -8.11 -64.05 -5.94
C GLY A 15 -8.73 -63.40 -4.70
N LEU A 16 -9.07 -64.23 -3.71
CA LEU A 16 -9.69 -63.90 -2.41
C LEU A 16 -8.63 -63.62 -1.29
N TYR A 17 -9.00 -62.70 -0.38
CA TYR A 17 -8.83 -62.70 1.10
C TYR A 17 -7.59 -62.12 1.84
N VAL A 18 -7.93 -61.22 2.82
CA VAL A 18 -7.26 -60.68 4.05
C VAL A 18 -5.87 -60.03 3.88
N PHE A 19 -5.52 -58.85 4.42
CA PHE A 19 -5.67 -58.36 5.79
C PHE A 19 -5.48 -56.82 5.84
N ARG A 20 -6.07 -56.22 6.88
CA ARG A 20 -6.03 -54.80 7.27
C ARG A 20 -4.62 -54.35 7.71
N ALA A 21 -4.12 -53.25 7.15
CA ALA A 21 -3.26 -52.27 7.83
C ALA A 21 -3.16 -50.99 6.99
N GLU A 22 -3.61 -49.88 7.56
CA GLU A 22 -3.37 -48.52 7.07
C GLU A 22 -1.88 -48.20 7.21
N VAL A 23 -1.19 -47.90 6.11
CA VAL A 23 -0.30 -46.73 5.91
C VAL A 23 0.09 -46.66 4.42
N PRO A 24 -0.15 -45.56 3.69
CA PRO A 24 0.72 -45.22 2.58
C PRO A 24 1.75 -44.20 3.04
N VAL A 25 2.95 -44.72 3.26
CA VAL A 25 4.20 -44.00 2.97
C VAL A 25 4.12 -43.54 1.52
N ILE A 26 4.29 -42.24 1.26
CA ILE A 26 4.74 -41.78 -0.04
C ILE A 26 6.12 -41.18 0.15
N SER A 27 7.11 -41.91 -0.38
CA SER A 27 8.46 -41.44 -0.62
C SER A 27 8.45 -40.17 -1.46
N GLU A 28 8.92 -39.10 -0.83
CA GLU A 28 9.98 -38.24 -1.33
C GLU A 28 10.31 -38.34 -2.84
N VAL A 29 9.85 -37.34 -3.59
CA VAL A 29 10.59 -36.84 -4.74
C VAL A 29 11.11 -35.46 -4.33
N VAL A 30 12.38 -35.42 -3.93
CA VAL A 30 13.15 -34.17 -3.85
C VAL A 30 13.21 -33.60 -5.26
N ARG A 31 12.46 -32.52 -5.49
CA ARG A 31 12.81 -31.51 -6.48
C ARG A 31 13.12 -30.25 -5.72
N ASP A 32 14.40 -29.95 -5.69
CA ASP A 32 14.96 -28.69 -5.25
C ASP A 32 14.29 -27.56 -6.03
N SER A 33 13.47 -26.78 -5.34
CA SER A 33 13.03 -25.48 -5.77
C SER A 33 12.83 -24.68 -4.50
N SER A 34 13.72 -23.73 -4.26
CA SER A 34 13.65 -22.77 -3.17
C SER A 34 12.24 -22.18 -3.12
N SER A 35 11.39 -22.73 -2.26
CA SER A 35 10.09 -22.13 -1.97
C SER A 35 10.40 -20.89 -1.13
N VAL A 36 10.52 -19.75 -1.80
CA VAL A 36 10.29 -18.47 -1.15
C VAL A 36 8.94 -18.62 -0.48
N LYS A 37 8.97 -18.76 0.85
CA LYS A 37 7.76 -18.78 1.66
C LYS A 37 7.14 -17.41 1.45
N VAL A 38 6.16 -17.32 0.56
CA VAL A 38 5.28 -16.15 0.47
C VAL A 38 4.57 -16.14 1.81
N ILE A 39 5.12 -15.40 2.77
CA ILE A 39 4.49 -15.16 4.06
C ILE A 39 3.30 -14.26 3.72
N SER A 40 2.15 -14.86 3.44
CA SER A 40 0.90 -14.12 3.26
C SER A 40 0.65 -13.33 4.54
N LYS A 41 0.57 -11.99 4.43
CA LYS A 41 0.27 -11.11 5.56
C LYS A 41 -1.05 -11.56 6.20
N PRO A 42 -1.15 -11.58 7.54
CA PRO A 42 -2.40 -11.94 8.19
C PRO A 42 -3.48 -10.93 7.77
N GLU A 43 -4.56 -11.46 7.19
CA GLU A 43 -5.80 -10.72 6.99
C GLU A 43 -6.64 -10.84 8.26
N TYR A 44 -7.14 -9.70 8.75
CA TYR A 44 -7.99 -9.64 9.93
C TYR A 44 -9.42 -9.32 9.49
N SER A 45 -10.39 -10.06 10.01
CA SER A 45 -11.81 -9.73 9.82
C SER A 45 -12.24 -8.59 10.76
N GLN A 46 -13.41 -8.00 10.49
CA GLN A 46 -14.00 -7.01 11.41
C GLN A 46 -14.19 -7.56 12.82
N LYS A 47 -14.56 -8.85 12.94
CA LYS A 47 -14.75 -9.52 14.22
C LYS A 47 -13.43 -9.67 14.98
N ASP A 48 -12.35 -9.98 14.26
CA ASP A 48 -11.02 -10.14 14.87
C ASP A 48 -10.52 -8.80 15.41
N LEU A 49 -10.63 -7.73 14.62
CA LEU A 49 -10.22 -6.39 15.05
C LEU A 49 -11.08 -5.84 16.19
N ALA A 50 -12.38 -6.12 16.20
CA ALA A 50 -13.26 -5.70 17.29
C ALA A 50 -12.96 -6.42 18.63
N ALA A 51 -12.32 -7.59 18.57
CA ALA A 51 -11.89 -8.33 19.75
C ALA A 51 -10.50 -7.92 20.27
N MET A 52 -9.77 -7.08 19.53
CA MET A 52 -8.44 -6.61 19.93
C MET A 52 -8.52 -5.57 21.04
N THR A 53 -7.47 -5.53 21.86
CA THR A 53 -7.31 -4.46 22.84
C THR A 53 -6.88 -3.16 22.15
N PRO A 54 -7.13 -2.00 22.77
CA PRO A 54 -6.62 -0.72 22.27
C PRO A 54 -5.11 -0.74 22.00
N ASP A 55 -4.32 -1.34 22.90
CA ASP A 55 -2.87 -1.43 22.76
C ASP A 55 -2.45 -2.24 21.52
N GLN A 56 -3.16 -3.32 21.19
CA GLN A 56 -2.90 -4.10 19.98
C GLN A 56 -3.18 -3.29 18.71
N LEU A 57 -4.27 -2.51 18.70
CA LEU A 57 -4.61 -1.64 17.57
C LEU A 57 -3.61 -0.48 17.40
N LEU A 58 -3.11 0.06 18.51
CA LEU A 58 -2.06 1.09 18.51
C LEU A 58 -0.74 0.52 17.99
N GLU A 59 -0.36 -0.68 18.42
CA GLU A 59 0.84 -1.37 17.91
C GLU A 59 0.77 -1.57 16.40
N MET A 60 -0.38 -2.01 15.87
CA MET A 60 -0.58 -2.18 14.44
C MET A 60 -0.47 -0.86 13.66
N GLN A 61 -0.93 0.25 14.24
CA GLN A 61 -0.77 1.59 13.65
C GLN A 61 0.69 2.05 13.70
N SER A 62 1.40 1.79 14.79
CA SER A 62 2.83 2.08 14.95
C SER A 62 3.69 1.33 13.92
N VAL A 63 3.41 0.04 13.71
CA VAL A 63 4.06 -0.79 12.68
C VAL A 63 3.78 -0.23 11.28
N ALA A 64 2.53 0.13 10.99
CA ALA A 64 2.15 0.73 9.70
C ALA A 64 2.84 2.09 9.47
N LEU A 65 2.96 2.93 10.50
CA LEU A 65 3.68 4.20 10.42
C LEU A 65 5.20 3.96 10.18
N SER A 66 5.78 2.96 10.84
CA SER A 66 7.19 2.60 10.64
C SER A 66 7.48 2.16 9.21
N ALA A 67 6.58 1.39 8.59
CA ALA A 67 6.72 0.98 7.19
C ALA A 67 6.73 2.15 6.18
N VAL A 68 6.14 3.31 6.54
CA VAL A 68 6.23 4.52 5.73
C VAL A 68 7.64 5.10 5.73
N ARG A 69 8.31 5.09 6.89
CA ARG A 69 9.67 5.59 7.04
C ARG A 69 10.65 4.76 6.21
N ASP A 70 10.50 3.44 6.24
CA ASP A 70 11.32 2.50 5.46
C ASP A 70 11.18 2.72 3.94
N THR A 71 10.03 3.25 3.51
CA THR A 71 9.73 3.54 2.11
C THR A 71 9.79 5.03 1.77
N ALA A 72 10.38 5.87 2.63
CA ALA A 72 10.48 7.31 2.41
C ALA A 72 11.29 7.66 1.14
N GLY A 73 12.26 6.82 0.77
CA GLY A 73 13.01 6.99 -0.49
C GLY A 73 12.21 6.72 -1.77
N ASP A 74 11.01 6.13 -1.67
CA ASP A 74 10.11 5.98 -2.81
C ASP A 74 9.18 7.20 -2.91
N ALA A 75 9.47 8.07 -3.88
CA ALA A 75 8.73 9.30 -4.14
C ALA A 75 7.47 9.09 -4.99
N GLY A 76 7.23 7.89 -5.52
CA GLY A 76 6.12 7.63 -6.44
C GLY A 76 4.76 7.46 -5.74
N GLU A 77 3.70 7.85 -6.45
CA GLU A 77 2.34 7.36 -6.16
C GLU A 77 2.24 5.88 -6.53
N LEU A 78 1.48 5.10 -5.76
CA LEU A 78 1.12 3.76 -6.19
C LEU A 78 0.26 3.87 -7.44
N LYS A 79 0.52 2.98 -8.40
CA LYS A 79 -0.22 2.91 -9.68
C LYS A 79 -1.32 1.84 -9.68
N SER A 80 -1.21 0.86 -8.79
CA SER A 80 -2.15 -0.24 -8.63
C SER A 80 -2.09 -0.79 -7.21
N LEU A 81 -3.11 -1.56 -6.81
CA LEU A 81 -3.16 -2.27 -5.53
C LEU A 81 -3.46 -3.75 -5.77
N ASP A 82 -2.47 -4.60 -5.55
CA ASP A 82 -2.68 -6.06 -5.60
C ASP A 82 -3.07 -6.62 -4.23
N SER A 83 -2.69 -5.94 -3.16
CA SER A 83 -2.97 -6.32 -1.76
C SER A 83 -2.82 -5.12 -0.82
N ARG A 84 -3.12 -5.30 0.47
CA ARG A 84 -2.90 -4.29 1.51
C ARG A 84 -1.41 -3.91 1.60
N PRO A 85 -1.04 -2.64 1.38
CA PRO A 85 0.34 -2.18 1.58
C PRO A 85 0.76 -2.25 3.05
N ASP A 86 2.06 -2.41 3.32
CA ASP A 86 2.59 -2.51 4.70
C ASP A 86 2.30 -1.27 5.55
N PHE A 87 2.29 -0.11 4.90
CA PHE A 87 1.99 1.16 5.56
C PHE A 87 0.50 1.38 5.86
N VAL A 88 -0.38 0.44 5.53
CA VAL A 88 -1.80 0.49 5.83
C VAL A 88 -2.11 -0.57 6.87
N SER A 89 -2.51 -0.19 8.07
CA SER A 89 -2.92 -1.16 9.09
C SER A 89 -4.17 -1.95 8.64
N PRO A 90 -4.39 -3.17 9.16
CA PRO A 90 -5.61 -3.93 8.86
C PRO A 90 -6.93 -3.18 9.14
N ALA A 91 -6.98 -2.38 10.21
CA ALA A 91 -8.16 -1.56 10.52
C ALA A 91 -8.38 -0.46 9.47
N GLU A 92 -7.33 0.27 9.10
CA GLU A 92 -7.39 1.28 8.04
C GLU A 92 -7.79 0.63 6.71
N TRP A 93 -7.27 -0.55 6.38
CA TRP A 93 -7.60 -1.25 5.14
C TRP A 93 -9.09 -1.59 5.03
N LEU A 94 -9.70 -2.11 6.10
CA LEU A 94 -11.14 -2.38 6.12
C LEU A 94 -11.95 -1.10 5.95
N MET A 95 -11.54 -0.02 6.63
CA MET A 95 -12.20 1.28 6.53
C MET A 95 -12.10 1.86 5.12
N LEU A 96 -10.90 1.90 4.53
CA LEU A 96 -10.67 2.43 3.18
C LEU A 96 -11.47 1.64 2.14
N ARG A 97 -11.50 0.31 2.23
CA ARG A 97 -12.34 -0.53 1.35
C ARG A 97 -13.82 -0.25 1.52
N ALA A 98 -14.30 -0.07 2.75
CA ALA A 98 -15.69 0.24 3.02
C ALA A 98 -16.12 1.62 2.50
N VAL A 99 -15.23 2.61 2.55
CA VAL A 99 -15.45 3.96 1.99
C VAL A 99 -15.42 3.90 0.46
N ALA A 100 -14.37 3.29 -0.11
CA ALA A 100 -14.19 3.19 -1.54
C ALA A 100 -15.32 2.41 -2.24
N GLY A 101 -15.85 1.36 -1.60
CA GLY A 101 -16.97 0.56 -2.11
C GLY A 101 -18.27 1.34 -2.33
N ARG A 102 -18.37 2.59 -1.86
CA ARG A 102 -19.53 3.46 -2.08
C ARG A 102 -19.38 4.35 -3.32
N ASN A 103 -18.19 4.37 -3.94
CA ASN A 103 -17.90 5.14 -5.14
C ASN A 103 -18.38 4.39 -6.40
N ALA A 104 -18.61 5.12 -7.49
CA ALA A 104 -18.90 4.53 -8.79
C ALA A 104 -17.72 3.71 -9.35
N GLU A 105 -16.49 4.08 -8.96
CA GLU A 105 -15.24 3.41 -9.35
C GLU A 105 -14.46 2.97 -8.10
N PRO A 106 -14.87 1.88 -7.42
CA PRO A 106 -14.33 1.51 -6.11
C PRO A 106 -12.82 1.25 -6.07
N GLU A 107 -12.26 0.64 -7.12
CA GLU A 107 -10.83 0.30 -7.14
C GLU A 107 -9.96 1.55 -7.31
N GLN A 108 -10.38 2.47 -8.18
CA GLN A 108 -9.70 3.75 -8.38
C GLN A 108 -9.78 4.61 -7.11
N GLU A 109 -10.96 4.64 -6.47
CA GLU A 109 -11.13 5.35 -5.21
C GLU A 109 -10.28 4.73 -4.09
N LEU A 110 -10.19 3.41 -4.01
CA LEU A 110 -9.34 2.74 -3.03
C LEU A 110 -7.86 3.10 -3.24
N LEU A 111 -7.38 3.07 -4.48
CA LEU A 111 -6.01 3.50 -4.82
C LEU A 111 -5.76 4.95 -4.39
N ARG A 112 -6.69 5.85 -4.72
CA ARG A 112 -6.60 7.27 -4.34
C ARG A 112 -6.52 7.46 -2.83
N LEU A 113 -7.40 6.78 -2.08
CA LEU A 113 -7.46 6.88 -0.62
C LEU A 113 -6.22 6.27 0.07
N VAL A 114 -5.68 5.17 -0.46
CA VAL A 114 -4.44 4.56 0.05
C VAL A 114 -3.24 5.49 -0.16
N ASN A 115 -3.16 6.11 -1.33
CA ASN A 115 -2.14 7.10 -1.63
C ASN A 115 -2.26 8.36 -0.75
N LEU A 116 -3.48 8.83 -0.49
CA LEU A 116 -3.74 9.91 0.47
C LEU A 116 -3.32 9.50 1.90
N LEU A 117 -3.61 8.27 2.32
CA LEU A 117 -3.18 7.78 3.63
C LEU A 117 -1.65 7.75 3.73
N ARG A 118 -0.95 7.28 2.68
CA ARG A 118 0.52 7.28 2.62
C ARG A 118 1.06 8.70 2.81
N PHE A 119 0.51 9.67 2.07
CA PHE A 119 0.88 11.08 2.20
C PHE A 119 0.71 11.59 3.63
N ASN A 120 -0.44 11.33 4.26
CA ASN A 120 -0.71 11.78 5.63
C ASN A 120 0.25 11.16 6.65
N LYS A 121 0.55 9.86 6.53
CA LYS A 121 1.51 9.18 7.40
C LYS A 121 2.94 9.67 7.18
N GLN A 122 3.31 10.05 5.96
CA GLN A 122 4.62 10.65 5.69
C GLN A 122 4.75 12.03 6.33
N LEU A 123 3.67 12.81 6.26
CA LEU A 123 3.61 14.11 6.94
C LEU A 123 3.72 13.96 8.46
N GLU A 124 3.01 12.99 9.04
CA GLU A 124 3.11 12.65 10.47
C GLU A 124 4.53 12.17 10.82
N ALA A 125 5.08 11.23 10.06
CA ALA A 125 6.43 10.71 10.26
C ALA A 125 7.48 11.82 10.21
N LEU A 126 7.32 12.80 9.31
CA LEU A 126 8.21 13.96 9.20
C LEU A 126 8.19 14.84 10.46
N GLU A 127 7.01 15.02 11.06
CA GLU A 127 6.85 15.84 12.27
C GLU A 127 7.53 15.22 13.51
N ILE A 128 7.70 13.89 13.53
CA ILE A 128 8.33 13.16 14.63
C ILE A 128 9.73 12.63 14.29
N ALA A 129 10.20 12.81 13.04
CA ALA A 129 11.52 12.38 12.61
C ALA A 129 12.61 13.16 13.36
N SER A 130 13.60 12.43 13.88
CA SER A 130 14.72 13.02 14.62
C SER A 130 16.04 12.94 13.84
N ASP A 131 16.18 11.93 12.98
CA ASP A 131 17.34 11.76 12.12
C ASP A 131 17.27 12.70 10.91
N GLU A 132 18.37 13.41 10.61
CA GLU A 132 18.40 14.41 9.54
C GLU A 132 18.24 13.79 8.15
N ARG A 133 18.77 12.59 7.93
CA ARG A 133 18.60 11.89 6.65
C ARG A 133 17.16 11.42 6.46
N GLU A 134 16.53 10.91 7.52
CA GLU A 134 15.11 10.55 7.51
C GLU A 134 14.23 11.78 7.22
N LYS A 135 14.50 12.92 7.88
CA LYS A 135 13.79 14.19 7.63
C LYS A 135 13.92 14.64 6.19
N GLU A 136 15.12 14.59 5.62
CA GLU A 136 15.35 14.97 4.21
C GLU A 136 14.54 14.07 3.27
N GLN A 137 14.60 12.75 3.46
CA GLN A 137 13.86 11.79 2.63
C GLN A 137 12.34 11.98 2.73
N LEU A 138 11.81 12.14 3.95
CA LEU A 138 10.38 12.37 4.18
C LEU A 138 9.94 13.73 3.62
N SER A 139 10.77 14.76 3.74
CA SER A 139 10.49 16.09 3.18
C SER A 139 10.32 16.03 1.67
N GLU A 140 11.27 15.41 0.96
CA GLU A 140 11.20 15.23 -0.49
C GLU A 140 10.02 14.34 -0.92
N ALA A 141 9.74 13.27 -0.15
CA ALA A 141 8.61 12.39 -0.38
C ALA A 141 7.24 13.09 -0.21
N VAL A 142 7.13 14.00 0.76
CA VAL A 142 5.90 14.79 0.97
C VAL A 142 5.76 15.85 -0.11
N LEU A 143 6.80 16.67 -0.35
CA LEU A 143 6.77 17.75 -1.34
C LEU A 143 6.39 17.21 -2.74
N SER A 144 6.97 16.08 -3.14
CA SER A 144 6.71 15.48 -4.45
C SER A 144 5.26 15.03 -4.68
N ARG A 145 4.51 14.72 -3.62
CA ARG A 145 3.11 14.25 -3.70
C ARG A 145 2.06 15.35 -3.58
N ILE A 146 2.43 16.53 -3.10
CA ILE A 146 1.50 17.67 -2.93
C ILE A 146 0.73 18.01 -4.23
N PRO A 147 1.36 18.06 -5.42
CA PRO A 147 0.62 18.36 -6.65
C PRO A 147 -0.55 17.40 -6.90
N GLN A 148 -0.35 16.09 -6.68
CA GLN A 148 -1.41 15.10 -6.85
C GLN A 148 -2.56 15.30 -5.85
N ARG A 149 -2.24 15.69 -4.61
CA ARG A 149 -3.28 15.97 -3.60
C ARG A 149 -4.17 17.14 -4.00
N ILE A 150 -3.61 18.14 -4.69
CA ILE A 150 -4.37 19.28 -5.22
C ILE A 150 -5.20 18.86 -6.43
N GLU A 151 -4.60 18.13 -7.37
CA GLU A 151 -5.31 17.61 -8.56
C GLU A 151 -6.53 16.76 -8.16
N ASN A 152 -6.38 15.93 -7.12
CA ASN A 152 -7.46 15.11 -6.57
C ASN A 152 -8.45 15.87 -5.68
N GLN A 153 -8.30 17.19 -5.51
CA GLN A 153 -9.12 18.05 -4.64
C GLN A 153 -9.08 17.67 -3.15
N GLU A 154 -8.03 16.99 -2.72
CA GLU A 154 -7.81 16.58 -1.32
C GLU A 154 -7.12 17.67 -0.51
N MET A 155 -6.58 18.69 -1.19
CA MET A 155 -5.86 19.80 -0.59
C MET A 155 -6.07 21.08 -1.41
N SER A 156 -6.30 22.21 -0.74
CA SER A 156 -6.30 23.52 -1.40
C SER A 156 -4.86 24.00 -1.67
N VAL A 157 -4.70 24.86 -2.68
CA VAL A 157 -3.40 25.47 -3.01
C VAL A 157 -2.80 26.22 -1.82
N GLU A 158 -3.63 26.94 -1.05
CA GLU A 158 -3.16 27.71 0.11
C GLU A 158 -2.67 26.79 1.23
N LYS A 159 -3.34 25.65 1.44
CA LYS A 159 -2.89 24.64 2.42
C LYS A 159 -1.57 24.02 1.96
N ALA A 160 -1.45 23.70 0.67
CA ALA A 160 -0.23 23.17 0.08
C ALA A 160 0.97 24.12 0.26
N GLN A 161 0.81 25.40 -0.05
CA GLN A 161 1.87 26.40 0.13
C GLN A 161 2.35 26.51 1.58
N ARG A 162 1.42 26.49 2.55
CA ARG A 162 1.81 26.51 3.97
C ARG A 162 2.63 25.29 4.35
N ILE A 163 2.24 24.10 3.86
CA ILE A 163 2.98 22.86 4.11
C ILE A 163 4.36 22.92 3.44
N GLN A 164 4.43 23.32 2.16
CA GLN A 164 5.69 23.45 1.41
C GLN A 164 6.66 24.40 2.12
N LEU A 165 6.21 25.61 2.48
CA LEU A 165 7.06 26.58 3.16
C LEU A 165 7.54 26.06 4.52
N ARG A 166 6.66 25.42 5.30
CA ARG A 166 7.04 24.82 6.59
C ARG A 166 8.16 23.77 6.41
N ILE A 167 8.02 22.89 5.42
CA ILE A 167 9.00 21.83 5.15
C ILE A 167 10.32 22.45 4.67
N ILE A 168 10.27 23.34 3.68
CA ILE A 168 11.47 23.95 3.07
C ILE A 168 12.25 24.78 4.09
N SER A 169 11.58 25.56 4.93
CA SER A 169 12.22 26.33 5.99
C SER A 169 12.86 25.48 7.08
N ALA A 170 12.46 24.21 7.22
CA ALA A 170 13.11 23.26 8.11
C ALA A 170 14.32 22.56 7.46
N MET A 171 14.41 22.54 6.12
CA MET A 171 15.50 21.90 5.38
C MET A 171 16.72 22.79 5.17
N TYR A 172 16.55 24.12 5.21
CA TYR A 172 17.58 25.08 4.83
C TYR A 172 17.70 26.22 5.84
N GLU A 173 18.93 26.66 6.10
CA GLU A 173 19.19 27.86 6.91
C GLU A 173 19.30 29.13 6.03
N ASP A 174 19.70 28.98 4.77
CA ASP A 174 19.90 30.08 3.81
C ASP A 174 18.56 30.56 3.22
N GLU A 175 18.23 31.84 3.45
CA GLU A 175 17.00 32.46 2.97
C GLU A 175 16.85 32.43 1.44
N ASP A 176 17.93 32.58 0.68
CA ASP A 176 17.86 32.59 -0.79
C ASP A 176 17.56 31.17 -1.31
N ARG A 177 18.09 30.14 -0.64
CA ARG A 177 17.76 28.73 -0.93
C ARG A 177 16.31 28.42 -0.59
N ILE A 178 15.82 28.88 0.56
CA ILE A 178 14.40 28.74 0.95
C ILE A 178 13.50 29.36 -0.12
N ARG A 179 13.76 30.62 -0.50
CA ARG A 179 12.95 31.34 -1.50
C ARG A 179 12.98 30.66 -2.87
N SER A 180 14.17 30.24 -3.33
CA SER A 180 14.33 29.56 -4.61
C SER A 180 13.55 28.24 -4.66
N ARG A 181 13.69 27.40 -3.62
CA ARG A 181 12.96 26.13 -3.53
C ARG A 181 11.46 26.33 -3.38
N ALA A 182 11.02 27.30 -2.57
CA ALA A 182 9.60 27.60 -2.40
C ALA A 182 8.95 28.07 -3.71
N ALA A 183 9.66 28.87 -4.52
CA ALA A 183 9.19 29.27 -5.84
C ALA A 183 9.08 28.08 -6.82
N GLU A 184 10.06 27.16 -6.81
CA GLU A 184 9.98 25.92 -7.58
C GLU A 184 8.75 25.09 -7.22
N GLU A 185 8.51 24.88 -5.92
CA GLU A 185 7.37 24.11 -5.43
C GLU A 185 6.04 24.83 -5.67
N ALA A 186 6.01 26.16 -5.66
CA ALA A 186 4.84 26.95 -6.04
C ALA A 186 4.47 26.80 -7.53
N ARG A 187 5.47 26.68 -8.43
CA ARG A 187 5.23 26.37 -9.85
C ARG A 187 4.56 25.02 -10.04
N ARG A 188 5.04 24.02 -9.33
CA ARG A 188 4.54 22.64 -9.43
C ARG A 188 3.05 22.52 -9.09
N ILE A 189 2.54 23.42 -8.27
CA ILE A 189 1.12 23.45 -7.86
C ILE A 189 0.30 24.52 -8.59
N GLY A 190 0.85 25.16 -9.62
CA GLY A 190 0.15 26.16 -10.43
C GLY A 190 -0.17 27.47 -9.68
N SER A 191 0.57 27.78 -8.62
CA SER A 191 0.33 28.97 -7.81
C SER A 191 1.11 30.21 -8.29
N GLU A 192 1.97 30.09 -9.29
CA GLU A 192 2.52 31.26 -9.96
C GLU A 192 1.41 31.90 -10.81
N PHE A 193 0.99 33.11 -10.43
CA PHE A 193 -0.03 33.87 -11.12
C PHE A 193 0.28 33.95 -12.63
N ASN A 194 -0.57 33.34 -13.46
CA ASN A 194 -0.73 33.77 -14.85
C ASN A 194 -1.35 35.18 -14.81
N ILE A 195 -0.52 36.22 -14.69
CA ILE A 195 -0.96 37.57 -14.99
C ILE A 195 -1.21 37.60 -16.50
N LYS A 196 -2.44 37.32 -16.92
CA LYS A 196 -2.91 37.77 -18.23
C LYS A 196 -2.86 39.30 -18.19
N ALA A 197 -1.86 39.87 -18.84
CA ALA A 197 -1.90 41.28 -19.21
C ALA A 197 -3.21 41.51 -19.98
N SER A 198 -4.09 42.33 -19.41
CA SER A 198 -5.24 42.91 -20.11
C SER A 198 -4.82 44.22 -20.76
#